data_AF-A0A9D6VNI6-F1
#
_entry.id   AF-A0A9D6VNI6-F1
#
_cell.length_a   1.000
_cell.length_b   1.000
_cell.length_c   1.000
_cell.angle_alpha   90.00
_cell.angle_beta   90.00
_cell.angle_gamma   90.00
#
_symmetry.space_group_name_H-M   'P 1'
#
loop_
_entity.id
_entity.type
_entity.pdbx_description
1 polymer ?
#
loop_
_entity_poly.entity_id
_entity_poly.type
_entity_poly.pdbx_seq_one_letter_code
_entity_poly.pdbx_strand_id
1 'polypeptide(L)'
;MKRMLINATQQEELRVAQVNGQVLYDVDIERYGRRELQSPQKSSIYKGRIDKIQHSLQAAFVDMGTDRHGFLPLKEIAREYFSVAVSDEELARINIRDLIKEGQEVMVQIDKEERGNKGAALTTFISLAGCYLVLMPNNPGAGGISRRIDGDDRSELKGLLSNLNIPPDMGVIIRTAGVGKNQEELEWDLSVLLSYWDAI
;
A
#
# COMPACT_ATOMS: atom_id res chain seq x y z
N MET A 1 -33.25 -3.55 -0.63
CA MET A 1 -32.17 -4.00 -1.54
C MET A 1 -31.08 -2.97 -1.49
N LYS A 2 -29.84 -3.39 -1.21
CA LYS A 2 -28.68 -2.49 -1.20
C LYS A 2 -28.27 -2.17 -2.64
N ARG A 3 -28.02 -0.90 -2.94
CA ARG A 3 -27.60 -0.42 -4.27
C ARG A 3 -26.54 0.66 -4.09
N MET A 4 -25.59 0.71 -5.02
CA MET A 4 -24.65 1.81 -5.19
C MET A 4 -25.13 2.65 -6.38
N LEU A 5 -25.33 3.95 -6.16
CA LEU A 5 -25.73 4.91 -7.18
C LEU A 5 -24.54 5.81 -7.49
N ILE A 6 -24.10 5.81 -8.75
CA ILE A 6 -22.98 6.63 -9.22
C ILE A 6 -23.54 7.73 -10.13
N ASN A 7 -23.26 8.99 -9.81
CA ASN A 7 -23.62 10.14 -10.64
C ASN A 7 -22.35 10.87 -11.07
N ALA A 8 -21.98 10.67 -12.33
CA ALA A 8 -20.84 11.29 -13.01
C ALA A 8 -21.28 12.25 -14.13
N THR A 9 -22.49 12.82 -14.03
CA THR A 9 -23.04 13.69 -15.09
C THR A 9 -22.29 15.03 -15.17
N GLN A 10 -21.81 15.53 -14.03
CA GLN A 10 -21.09 16.81 -13.95
C GLN A 10 -19.59 16.55 -13.94
N GLN A 11 -18.84 17.30 -14.77
CA GLN A 11 -17.39 17.13 -14.86
C GLN A 11 -16.64 17.59 -13.60
N GLU A 12 -17.24 18.46 -12.81
CA GLU A 12 -16.60 19.01 -11.60
C GLU A 12 -16.87 18.19 -10.34
N GLU A 13 -17.80 17.23 -10.40
CA GLU A 13 -18.25 16.50 -9.23
C GLU A 13 -18.69 15.07 -9.58
N LEU A 14 -18.03 14.09 -8.96
CA LEU A 14 -18.46 12.70 -8.93
C LEU A 14 -19.16 12.43 -7.59
N ARG A 15 -20.36 11.83 -7.64
CA ARG A 15 -21.11 11.44 -6.44
C ARG A 15 -21.34 9.95 -6.42
N VAL A 16 -21.06 9.32 -5.29
CA VAL A 16 -21.35 7.90 -5.03
C VAL A 16 -22.23 7.81 -3.79
N ALA A 17 -23.42 7.23 -3.92
CA ALA A 17 -24.35 7.05 -2.81
C ALA A 17 -24.63 5.56 -2.59
N GLN A 18 -24.63 5.14 -1.33
CA GLN A 18 -25.07 3.80 -0.95
C GLN A 18 -26.46 3.86 -0.30
N VAL A 19 -27.40 3.10 -0.85
CA VAL A 19 -28.81 3.13 -0.44
C VAL A 19 -29.33 1.73 -0.12
N ASN A 20 -30.19 1.61 0.89
CA ASN A 20 -30.99 0.41 1.12
C ASN A 20 -32.47 0.72 0.84
N GLY A 21 -32.96 0.28 -0.31
CA GLY A 21 -34.29 0.68 -0.79
C GLY A 21 -34.28 2.16 -1.20
N GLN A 22 -34.95 3.00 -0.42
CA GLN A 22 -34.99 4.45 -0.59
C GLN A 22 -34.27 5.23 0.53
N VAL A 23 -33.64 4.51 1.47
CA VAL A 23 -32.91 5.12 2.58
C VAL A 23 -31.43 5.25 2.20
N LEU A 24 -30.94 6.48 2.15
CA LEU A 24 -29.52 6.79 2.04
C LEU A 24 -28.83 6.48 3.37
N TYR A 25 -27.73 5.73 3.33
CA TYR A 25 -26.93 5.46 4.52
C TYR A 25 -25.47 5.87 4.39
N ASP A 26 -24.98 6.13 3.18
CA ASP A 26 -23.63 6.65 2.95
C ASP A 26 -23.58 7.46 1.65
N VAL A 27 -22.76 8.51 1.62
CA VAL A 27 -22.54 9.35 0.42
C VAL A 27 -21.12 9.88 0.41
N ASP A 28 -20.47 9.72 -0.74
CA ASP A 28 -19.16 10.28 -1.04
C ASP A 28 -19.29 11.24 -2.24
N ILE A 29 -18.62 12.39 -2.12
CA ILE A 29 -18.65 13.44 -3.14
C ILE A 29 -17.21 13.87 -3.38
N GLU A 30 -16.69 13.50 -4.55
CA GLU A 30 -15.38 13.89 -5.02
C GLU A 30 -15.52 15.09 -5.94
N ARG A 31 -14.81 16.19 -5.64
CA ARG A 31 -14.77 17.38 -6.48
C ARG A 31 -13.43 17.43 -7.19
N TYR A 32 -13.46 17.59 -8.51
CA TYR A 32 -12.23 17.62 -9.29
C TYR A 32 -11.60 19.02 -9.26
N GLY A 33 -10.61 19.23 -8.39
CA GLY A 33 -9.66 20.32 -8.54
C GLY A 33 -8.57 19.98 -9.56
N ARG A 34 -8.08 20.97 -10.33
CA ARG A 34 -6.97 20.78 -11.31
C ARG A 34 -5.70 20.15 -10.73
N ARG A 35 -5.48 20.24 -9.41
CA ARG A 35 -4.25 19.81 -8.74
C ARG A 35 -4.31 18.37 -8.20
N GLU A 36 -5.49 17.87 -7.84
CA GLU A 36 -5.68 16.51 -7.31
C GLU A 36 -5.54 15.42 -8.38
N LEU A 37 -5.83 15.75 -9.63
CA LEU A 37 -5.70 14.85 -10.79
C LEU A 37 -4.26 14.68 -11.31
N GLN A 38 -3.32 15.55 -10.89
CA GLN A 38 -1.95 15.58 -11.45
C GLN A 38 -0.86 15.32 -10.40
N SER A 39 -1.19 15.41 -9.11
CA SER A 39 -0.21 15.16 -8.05
C SER A 39 -0.22 13.70 -7.61
N PRO A 40 0.95 13.07 -7.46
CA PRO A 40 1.05 11.73 -6.91
C PRO A 40 0.44 11.67 -5.51
N GLN A 41 -0.68 10.97 -5.36
CA GLN A 41 -1.37 10.86 -4.07
C GLN A 41 -0.73 9.77 -3.20
N LYS A 42 -0.83 9.95 -1.88
CA LYS A 42 -0.43 8.90 -0.93
C LYS A 42 -1.04 7.54 -1.29
N SER A 43 -0.26 6.48 -1.10
CA SER A 43 -0.64 5.08 -1.36
C SER A 43 -0.82 4.69 -2.83
N SER A 44 -0.68 5.63 -3.78
CA SER A 44 -0.67 5.31 -5.21
C SER A 44 0.53 4.41 -5.54
N ILE A 45 0.33 3.47 -6.47
CA ILE A 45 1.33 2.50 -6.91
C ILE A 45 1.71 2.81 -8.35
N TYR A 46 3.02 2.83 -8.63
CA TYR A 46 3.57 3.11 -9.94
C TYR A 46 4.62 2.05 -10.30
N LYS A 47 4.73 1.78 -11.60
CA LYS A 47 5.94 1.18 -12.17
C LYS A 47 6.93 2.30 -12.47
N GLY A 48 8.01 2.36 -11.71
CA GLY A 48 9.05 3.37 -11.86
C GLY A 48 10.36 2.80 -12.44
N ARG A 49 11.27 3.71 -12.83
CA ARG A 49 12.63 3.38 -13.23
C ARG A 49 13.62 4.10 -12.32
N ILE A 50 14.63 3.39 -11.80
CA ILE A 50 15.71 4.02 -11.05
C ILE A 50 16.50 4.92 -12.00
N ASP A 51 16.40 6.23 -11.79
CA ASP A 51 17.10 7.24 -12.59
C ASP A 51 18.53 7.41 -12.07
N LYS A 52 18.69 7.54 -10.75
CA LYS A 52 19.98 7.83 -10.14
C LYS A 52 20.15 7.19 -8.78
N ILE A 53 21.34 6.63 -8.51
CA ILE A 53 21.67 6.05 -7.19
C ILE A 53 22.60 6.99 -6.42
N GLN A 54 22.16 7.42 -5.23
CA GLN A 54 22.92 8.29 -4.35
C GLN A 54 23.48 7.56 -3.12
N HIS A 55 24.78 7.27 -3.17
CA HIS A 55 25.51 6.55 -2.12
C HIS A 55 25.46 7.27 -0.77
N SER A 56 25.69 8.58 -0.73
CA SER A 56 25.73 9.34 0.52
C SER A 56 24.40 9.36 1.28
N LEU A 57 23.28 9.19 0.56
CA LEU A 57 21.94 9.12 1.15
C LEU A 57 21.48 7.68 1.38
N GLN A 58 22.24 6.68 0.89
CA GLN A 58 21.81 5.28 0.79
C GLN A 58 20.40 5.19 0.19
N ALA A 59 20.20 5.84 -0.95
CA ALA A 59 18.90 5.96 -1.60
C ALA A 59 19.01 6.05 -3.12
N ALA A 60 17.91 5.74 -3.81
CA ALA A 60 17.72 5.92 -5.23
C ALA A 60 16.66 6.98 -5.50
N PHE A 61 16.81 7.69 -6.63
CA PHE A 61 15.76 8.52 -7.20
C PHE A 61 15.06 7.72 -8.30
N VAL A 62 13.74 7.67 -8.24
CA VAL A 62 12.90 6.88 -9.13
C VAL A 62 12.05 7.82 -9.97
N ASP A 63 12.16 7.69 -11.29
CA ASP A 63 11.24 8.31 -12.23
C ASP A 63 9.94 7.50 -12.29
N MET A 64 8.82 8.15 -11.98
CA MET A 64 7.47 7.59 -12.00
C MET A 64 6.60 8.19 -13.12
N GLY A 65 7.18 9.00 -14.01
CA GLY A 65 6.44 9.80 -14.98
C GLY A 65 5.84 11.09 -14.40
N THR A 66 6.30 11.51 -13.22
CA THR A 66 5.84 12.71 -12.49
C THR A 66 6.87 13.83 -12.62
N ASP A 67 6.48 15.09 -12.38
CA ASP A 67 7.38 16.25 -12.52
C ASP A 67 8.63 16.17 -11.63
N ARG A 68 8.55 15.43 -10.52
CA ARG A 68 9.67 15.20 -9.60
C ARG A 68 9.90 13.70 -9.44
N HIS A 69 11.17 13.33 -9.36
CA HIS A 69 11.56 11.96 -9.04
C HIS A 69 11.23 11.67 -7.57
N GLY A 70 10.73 10.46 -7.30
CA GLY A 70 10.52 9.99 -5.95
C GLY A 70 11.83 9.57 -5.28
N PHE A 71 11.86 9.60 -3.96
CA PHE A 71 12.98 9.23 -3.12
C PHE A 71 12.74 7.85 -2.52
N LEU A 72 13.56 6.86 -2.90
CA LEU A 72 13.47 5.47 -2.45
C LEU A 72 14.72 5.10 -1.62
N PRO A 73 14.64 5.12 -0.28
CA PRO A 73 15.77 4.75 0.57
C PRO A 73 16.01 3.24 0.59
N LEU A 74 17.27 2.81 0.81
CA LEU A 74 17.67 1.40 0.82
C LEU A 74 16.80 0.51 1.73
N LYS A 75 16.39 1.04 2.89
CA LYS A 75 15.55 0.32 3.86
C LYS A 75 14.13 0.04 3.38
N GLU A 76 13.70 0.70 2.32
CA GLU A 76 12.37 0.58 1.72
C GLU A 76 12.42 -0.17 0.38
N ILE A 77 13.52 -0.90 0.12
CA ILE A 77 13.69 -1.74 -1.08
C ILE A 77 13.59 -3.21 -0.67
N ALA A 78 12.65 -3.92 -1.29
CA ALA A 78 12.42 -5.33 -1.11
C ALA A 78 13.57 -6.13 -1.71
N ARG A 79 13.90 -7.24 -1.06
CA ARG A 79 15.08 -8.05 -1.41
C ARG A 79 15.03 -8.63 -2.83
N GLU A 80 13.83 -8.79 -3.39
CA GLU A 80 13.61 -9.23 -4.77
C GLU A 80 14.26 -8.30 -5.82
N TYR A 81 14.47 -7.03 -5.47
CA TYR A 81 15.14 -6.06 -6.34
C TYR A 81 16.66 -6.05 -6.21
N PHE A 82 17.23 -6.79 -5.26
CA PHE A 82 18.67 -6.85 -5.07
C PHE A 82 19.32 -7.83 -6.06
N SER A 83 20.41 -7.38 -6.67
CA SER A 83 21.21 -8.20 -7.59
C SER A 83 22.01 -9.31 -6.90
N VAL A 84 22.13 -9.25 -5.57
CA VAL A 84 22.81 -10.23 -4.73
C VAL A 84 21.97 -10.51 -3.48
N ALA A 85 22.02 -11.75 -2.99
CA ALA A 85 21.38 -12.12 -1.73
C ALA A 85 22.21 -11.59 -0.55
N VAL A 86 21.56 -10.89 0.38
CA VAL A 86 22.21 -10.20 1.51
C VAL A 86 21.39 -10.41 2.78
N SER A 87 22.07 -10.64 3.91
CA SER A 87 21.42 -10.75 5.23
C SER A 87 21.04 -9.38 5.80
N ASP A 88 20.22 -9.33 6.85
CA ASP A 88 19.85 -8.06 7.49
C ASP A 88 21.06 -7.36 8.15
N GLU A 89 22.00 -8.14 8.70
CA GLU A 89 23.21 -7.61 9.32
C GLU A 89 24.15 -6.98 8.28
N GLU A 90 24.19 -7.57 7.08
CA GLU A 90 25.00 -7.08 5.96
C GLU A 90 24.40 -5.84 5.31
N LEU A 91 23.05 -5.74 5.28
CA LEU A 91 22.33 -4.61 4.69
C LEU A 91 22.72 -3.26 5.32
N ALA A 92 23.08 -3.25 6.60
CA ALA A 92 23.53 -2.05 7.31
C ALA A 92 24.92 -1.55 6.88
N ARG A 93 25.71 -2.39 6.20
CA ARG A 93 27.12 -2.12 5.85
C ARG A 93 27.37 -2.08 4.35
N ILE A 94 26.49 -2.67 3.55
CA ILE A 94 26.60 -2.69 2.10
C ILE A 94 26.14 -1.36 1.50
N ASN A 95 26.71 -1.01 0.35
CA ASN A 95 26.28 0.18 -0.36
C ASN A 95 25.11 -0.15 -1.28
N ILE A 96 24.13 0.75 -1.33
CA ILE A 96 23.00 0.63 -2.27
C ILE A 96 23.42 0.41 -3.73
N ARG A 97 24.55 0.97 -4.18
CA ARG A 97 25.07 0.78 -5.55
C ARG A 97 25.47 -0.66 -5.88
N ASP A 98 25.79 -1.44 -4.86
CA ASP A 98 26.16 -2.85 -5.00
C ASP A 98 24.91 -3.74 -5.06
N LEU A 99 23.73 -3.20 -4.69
CA LEU A 99 22.48 -3.93 -4.61
C LEU A 99 21.57 -3.70 -5.82
N ILE A 100 21.41 -2.46 -6.26
CA ILE A 100 20.50 -2.06 -7.35
C ILE A 100 21.25 -1.34 -8.48
N LYS A 101 20.62 -1.23 -9.65
CA LYS A 101 21.24 -0.60 -10.83
C LYS A 101 20.41 0.57 -11.35
N GLU A 102 21.09 1.57 -11.90
CA GLU A 102 20.43 2.62 -12.69
C GLU A 102 19.76 1.99 -13.93
N GLY A 103 18.58 2.49 -14.29
CA GLY A 103 17.73 1.95 -15.33
C GLY A 103 16.86 0.76 -14.92
N GLN A 104 17.07 0.17 -13.73
CA GLN A 104 16.26 -0.93 -13.22
C GLN A 104 14.81 -0.49 -12.98
N GLU A 105 13.85 -1.31 -13.41
CA GLU A 105 12.43 -1.09 -13.19
C GLU A 105 12.03 -1.62 -11.81
N VAL A 106 11.22 -0.85 -11.08
CA VAL A 106 10.78 -1.16 -9.72
C VAL A 106 9.30 -0.79 -9.56
N MET A 107 8.54 -1.63 -8.85
CA MET A 107 7.21 -1.25 -8.39
C MET A 107 7.36 -0.45 -7.09
N VAL A 108 6.73 0.72 -7.04
CA VAL A 108 6.84 1.64 -5.91
C VAL A 108 5.46 2.13 -5.49
N GLN A 109 5.28 2.25 -4.18
CA GLN A 109 4.14 2.90 -3.55
C GLN A 109 4.59 4.20 -2.88
N ILE A 110 3.72 5.20 -2.92
CA ILE A 110 3.94 6.49 -2.25
C ILE A 110 3.63 6.37 -0.76
N ASP A 111 4.67 6.39 0.08
CA ASP A 111 4.53 6.46 1.54
C ASP A 111 4.17 7.90 2.00
N LYS A 112 4.89 8.88 1.44
CA LYS A 112 4.67 10.32 1.74
C LYS A 112 4.63 11.13 0.46
N GLU A 113 3.62 11.99 0.37
CA GLU A 113 3.45 12.92 -0.73
C GLU A 113 4.60 13.92 -0.83
N GLU A 114 4.68 14.56 -2.00
CA GLU A 114 5.64 15.63 -2.26
C GLU A 114 5.45 16.77 -1.26
N ARG A 115 6.57 17.30 -0.75
CA ARG A 115 6.55 18.42 0.20
C ARG A 115 7.53 19.50 -0.22
N GLY A 116 6.99 20.65 -0.62
CA GLY A 116 7.79 21.79 -1.07
C GLY A 116 8.62 21.42 -2.29
N ASN A 117 9.94 21.40 -2.15
CA ASN A 117 10.86 21.03 -3.22
C ASN A 117 11.30 19.56 -3.19
N LYS A 118 10.83 18.76 -2.23
CA LYS A 118 11.18 17.34 -2.10
C LYS A 118 10.14 16.49 -2.83
N GLY A 119 10.61 15.58 -3.68
CA GLY A 119 9.78 14.55 -4.29
C GLY A 119 9.17 13.61 -3.24
N ALA A 120 8.23 12.77 -3.68
CA ALA A 120 7.52 11.84 -2.83
C ALA A 120 8.47 10.80 -2.20
N ALA A 121 8.23 10.39 -0.96
CA ALA A 121 8.92 9.26 -0.37
C ALA A 121 8.27 7.96 -0.84
N LEU A 122 9.08 7.04 -1.32
CA LEU A 122 8.64 5.80 -1.93
C LEU A 122 9.04 4.59 -1.08
N THR A 123 8.30 3.51 -1.27
CA THR A 123 8.64 2.18 -0.79
C THR A 123 8.32 1.15 -1.87
N THR A 124 9.13 0.10 -1.98
CA THR A 124 8.73 -1.06 -2.77
C THR A 124 7.92 -2.04 -1.94
N PHE A 125 7.84 -1.89 -0.61
CA PHE A 125 6.99 -2.73 0.24
C PHE A 125 5.53 -2.30 0.08
N ILE A 126 4.85 -2.92 -0.88
CA ILE A 126 3.49 -2.57 -1.24
C ILE A 126 2.58 -2.90 -0.06
N SER A 127 1.60 -2.04 0.17
CA SER A 127 0.54 -2.23 1.16
C SER A 127 -0.81 -1.97 0.51
N LEU A 128 -1.70 -2.97 0.60
CA LEU A 128 -3.07 -2.88 0.09
C LEU A 128 -4.04 -2.92 1.28
N ALA A 129 -4.64 -1.77 1.58
CA ALA A 129 -5.51 -1.62 2.74
C ALA A 129 -6.97 -1.90 2.38
N GLY A 130 -7.52 -3.00 2.87
CA GLY A 130 -8.93 -3.40 2.74
C GLY A 130 -9.79 -2.82 3.85
N CYS A 131 -11.02 -3.32 4.01
CA CYS A 131 -11.92 -2.84 5.06
C CYS A 131 -11.41 -3.18 6.46
N TYR A 132 -10.91 -4.41 6.63
CA TYR A 132 -10.54 -5.02 7.91
C TYR A 132 -9.06 -5.42 7.94
N LEU A 133 -8.46 -5.68 6.79
CA LEU A 133 -7.09 -6.15 6.66
C LEU A 133 -6.22 -5.15 5.92
N VAL A 134 -4.90 -5.27 6.11
CA VAL A 134 -3.89 -4.70 5.22
C VAL A 134 -3.03 -5.86 4.73
N LEU A 135 -2.99 -6.08 3.43
CA LEU A 135 -2.13 -7.06 2.79
C LEU A 135 -0.77 -6.42 2.47
N MET A 136 0.30 -7.12 2.82
CA MET A 136 1.69 -6.77 2.55
C MET A 136 2.30 -7.86 1.65
N PRO A 137 2.05 -7.83 0.33
CA PRO A 137 2.31 -8.97 -0.55
C PRO A 137 3.81 -9.30 -0.75
N ASN A 138 4.71 -8.37 -0.46
CA ASN A 138 6.16 -8.58 -0.58
C ASN A 138 6.91 -8.29 0.72
N ASN A 139 6.22 -8.46 1.86
CA ASN A 139 6.82 -8.35 3.19
C ASN A 139 6.20 -9.37 4.16
N PRO A 140 6.69 -10.63 4.15
CA PRO A 140 6.14 -11.68 5.03
C PRO A 140 6.37 -11.39 6.52
N GLY A 141 7.36 -10.55 6.85
CA GLY A 141 7.62 -10.12 8.23
C GLY A 141 6.60 -9.09 8.74
N ALA A 142 5.88 -8.40 7.85
CA ALA A 142 4.90 -7.38 8.19
C ALA A 142 3.51 -8.00 8.42
N GLY A 143 3.34 -8.69 9.54
CA GLY A 143 2.06 -9.27 9.97
C GLY A 143 1.67 -8.90 11.39
N GLY A 144 0.38 -9.03 11.72
CA GLY A 144 -0.11 -8.96 13.10
C GLY A 144 -1.45 -8.25 13.27
N ILE A 145 -1.65 -7.67 14.45
CA ILE A 145 -2.89 -7.00 14.84
C ILE A 145 -2.57 -5.56 15.23
N SER A 146 -3.42 -4.63 14.77
CA SER A 146 -3.36 -3.20 15.11
C SER A 146 -3.00 -2.97 16.57
N ARG A 147 -2.06 -2.04 16.80
CA ARG A 147 -1.61 -1.64 18.15
C ARG A 147 -2.67 -0.90 18.98
N ARG A 148 -3.82 -0.58 18.38
CA ARG A 148 -4.96 0.04 19.07
C ARG A 148 -5.93 -0.98 19.67
N ILE A 149 -5.66 -2.28 19.50
CA ILE A 149 -6.50 -3.38 19.97
C ILE A 149 -5.71 -4.15 21.01
N ASP A 150 -6.27 -4.25 22.20
CA ASP A 150 -5.68 -4.88 23.39
C ASP A 150 -6.70 -5.79 24.08
N GLY A 151 -6.26 -6.55 25.10
CA GLY A 151 -7.14 -7.40 25.91
C GLY A 151 -7.70 -8.62 25.16
N ASP A 152 -8.95 -8.95 25.47
CA ASP A 152 -9.62 -10.16 24.96
C ASP A 152 -9.82 -10.10 23.44
N ASP A 153 -10.19 -8.93 22.89
CA ASP A 153 -10.33 -8.70 21.44
C ASP A 153 -9.04 -9.05 20.69
N ARG A 154 -7.88 -8.70 21.25
CA ARG A 154 -6.58 -9.02 20.64
C ARG A 154 -6.33 -10.53 20.61
N SER A 155 -6.74 -11.23 21.66
CA SER A 155 -6.55 -12.68 21.77
C SER A 155 -7.45 -13.42 20.78
N GLU A 156 -8.70 -12.97 20.63
CA GLU A 156 -9.64 -13.49 19.64
C GLU A 156 -9.14 -13.29 18.21
N LEU A 157 -8.77 -12.05 17.87
CA LEU A 157 -8.23 -11.72 16.53
C LEU A 157 -6.94 -12.48 16.21
N LYS A 158 -6.14 -12.85 17.22
CA LYS A 158 -4.93 -13.65 17.02
C LYS A 158 -5.29 -15.07 16.57
N GLY A 159 -6.35 -15.65 17.11
CA GLY A 159 -6.89 -16.93 16.67
C GLY A 159 -7.41 -16.88 15.24
N LEU A 160 -8.18 -15.84 14.91
CA LEU A 160 -8.67 -15.63 13.54
C LEU A 160 -7.52 -15.44 12.54
N LEU A 161 -6.52 -14.60 12.88
CA LEU A 161 -5.35 -14.36 12.04
C LEU A 161 -4.60 -15.67 11.72
N SER A 162 -4.43 -16.57 12.70
CA SER A 162 -3.76 -17.86 12.47
C SER A 162 -4.55 -18.82 11.58
N ASN A 163 -5.85 -18.63 11.43
CA ASN A 163 -6.69 -19.46 10.59
C ASN A 163 -6.86 -18.89 9.17
N LEU A 164 -6.40 -17.65 8.91
CA LEU A 164 -6.45 -17.08 7.57
C LEU A 164 -5.49 -17.81 6.63
N ASN A 165 -5.96 -18.12 5.43
CA ASN A 165 -5.15 -18.72 4.36
C ASN A 165 -4.29 -17.65 3.68
N ILE A 166 -3.22 -17.24 4.35
CA ILE A 166 -2.27 -16.24 3.85
C ILE A 166 -1.17 -16.94 3.05
N PRO A 167 -0.86 -16.51 1.80
CA PRO A 167 0.25 -17.06 1.05
C PRO A 167 1.61 -16.89 1.78
N PRO A 168 2.56 -17.84 1.65
CA PRO A 168 3.77 -17.89 2.48
C PRO A 168 4.67 -16.64 2.46
N ASP A 169 4.68 -15.92 1.34
CA ASP A 169 5.55 -14.75 1.14
C ASP A 169 4.86 -13.41 1.46
N MET A 170 3.67 -13.46 2.05
CA MET A 170 2.84 -12.27 2.32
C MET A 170 2.61 -12.05 3.82
N GLY A 171 2.56 -10.78 4.21
CA GLY A 171 2.16 -10.36 5.54
C GLY A 171 0.71 -9.85 5.54
N VAL A 172 -0.01 -10.03 6.65
CA VAL A 172 -1.35 -9.46 6.84
C VAL A 172 -1.47 -8.80 8.21
N ILE A 173 -2.03 -7.59 8.22
CA ILE A 173 -2.29 -6.82 9.44
C ILE A 173 -3.80 -6.63 9.63
N ILE A 174 -4.35 -7.07 10.76
CA ILE A 174 -5.74 -6.79 11.12
C ILE A 174 -5.87 -5.34 11.62
N ARG A 175 -6.75 -4.56 10.97
CA ARG A 175 -7.08 -3.16 11.28
C ARG A 175 -8.01 -3.07 12.49
N THR A 176 -8.10 -1.89 13.10
CA THR A 176 -9.06 -1.61 14.20
C THR A 176 -10.51 -1.88 13.80
N ALA A 177 -10.87 -1.70 12.52
CA ALA A 177 -12.20 -2.00 12.01
C ALA A 177 -12.51 -3.51 11.93
N GLY A 178 -11.50 -4.38 12.10
CA GLY A 178 -11.67 -5.83 12.13
C GLY A 178 -12.17 -6.39 13.48
N VAL A 179 -12.26 -5.57 14.53
CA VAL A 179 -12.80 -6.01 15.83
C VAL A 179 -14.27 -6.41 15.67
N GLY A 180 -14.64 -7.57 16.23
CA GLY A 180 -15.99 -8.13 16.14
C GLY A 180 -16.35 -8.75 14.78
N LYS A 181 -15.37 -8.91 13.88
CA LYS A 181 -15.55 -9.59 12.59
C LYS A 181 -15.28 -11.07 12.70
N ASN A 182 -16.06 -11.86 11.97
CA ASN A 182 -15.88 -13.31 11.94
C ASN A 182 -14.85 -13.73 10.88
N GLN A 183 -14.51 -15.02 10.87
CA GLN A 183 -13.54 -15.60 9.95
C GLN A 183 -13.91 -15.35 8.48
N GLU A 184 -15.18 -15.56 8.10
CA GLU A 184 -15.65 -15.41 6.71
C GLU A 184 -15.51 -13.97 6.19
N GLU A 185 -15.81 -12.97 7.02
CA GLU A 185 -15.66 -11.55 6.66
C GLU A 185 -14.19 -11.18 6.43
N LEU A 186 -13.28 -11.72 7.24
CA LEU A 186 -11.83 -11.48 7.08
C LEU A 186 -11.27 -12.24 5.87
N GLU A 187 -11.71 -13.48 5.63
CA GLU A 187 -11.32 -14.24 4.43
C GLU A 187 -11.82 -13.59 3.15
N TRP A 188 -13.04 -13.04 3.17
CA TRP A 188 -13.57 -12.30 2.04
C TRP A 188 -12.73 -11.05 1.74
N ASP A 189 -12.42 -10.23 2.76
CA ASP A 189 -11.55 -9.06 2.59
C ASP A 189 -10.15 -9.45 2.08
N LEU A 190 -9.57 -10.54 2.60
CA LEU A 190 -8.30 -11.08 2.12
C LEU A 190 -8.38 -11.49 0.65
N SER A 191 -9.44 -12.19 0.24
CA SER A 191 -9.61 -12.63 -1.15
C SER A 191 -9.68 -11.45 -2.13
N VAL A 192 -10.34 -10.36 -1.73
CA VAL A 192 -10.41 -9.14 -2.52
C VAL A 192 -9.02 -8.51 -2.65
N LEU A 193 -8.27 -8.41 -1.54
CA LEU A 193 -6.91 -7.86 -1.56
C LEU A 193 -5.94 -8.68 -2.40
N LEU A 194 -6.04 -10.01 -2.36
CA LEU A 194 -5.26 -10.90 -3.22
C LEU A 194 -5.62 -10.68 -4.70
N SER A 195 -6.90 -10.55 -5.02
CA SER A 195 -7.32 -10.27 -6.40
C SER A 195 -6.82 -8.93 -6.93
N TYR A 196 -6.68 -7.92 -6.05
CA TYR A 196 -6.08 -6.64 -6.41
C TYR A 196 -4.59 -6.78 -6.66
N TRP A 197 -3.89 -7.54 -5.82
CA TRP A 197 -2.47 -7.80 -6.02
C TRP A 197 -2.20 -8.57 -7.31
N ASP A 198 -3.00 -9.58 -7.64
CA ASP A 198 -2.86 -10.34 -8.88
C ASP A 198 -3.10 -9.48 -10.15
N ALA A 199 -3.88 -8.41 -10.02
CA ALA A 199 -4.17 -7.49 -11.12
C ALA A 199 -3.11 -6.39 -11.32
N ILE A 200 -2.29 -6.12 -10.30
CA ILE A 200 -1.21 -5.12 -10.30
C ILE A 200 0.05 -5.71 -10.95
#